data_AF-A0A8J5LD71-F1
#
_entry.id   AF-A0A8J5LD71-F1
#
_cell.length_a   1.000
_cell.length_b   1.000
_cell.length_c   1.000
_cell.angle_alpha   90.00
_cell.angle_beta   90.00
_cell.angle_gamma   90.00
#
_symmetry.space_group_name_H-M   'P 1'
#
loop_
_entity.id
_entity.type
_entity.pdbx_description
1 polymer ?
#
loop_
_entity_poly.entity_id
_entity_poly.type
_entity_poly.pdbx_seq_one_letter_code
_entity_poly.pdbx_strand_id
1 'polypeptide(L)'
;MPDYLLFYHNIIFLFVIFSLAPLPLTLIELGFPASVSSFKIQPKIHLPPTSFFQCYKDVMRVFLLVVDPLQLSSYPHHQGLG
;
A
#
# COMPACT_ATOMS: atom_id res chain seq x y z
N MET A 1 -11.33 -23.01 15.55
CA MET A 1 -11.87 -21.70 15.11
C MET A 1 -11.00 -21.22 13.95
N PRO A 2 -11.43 -21.43 12.70
CA PRO A 2 -10.67 -21.08 11.48
C PRO A 2 -10.60 -19.56 11.21
N ASP A 3 -11.30 -18.76 12.02
CA ASP A 3 -11.49 -17.32 11.81
C ASP A 3 -10.18 -16.52 11.86
N TYR A 4 -9.22 -16.96 12.68
CA TYR A 4 -7.87 -16.37 12.73
C TYR A 4 -7.08 -16.55 11.45
N LEU A 5 -7.21 -17.71 10.80
CA LEU A 5 -6.50 -18.00 9.55
C LEU A 5 -7.04 -17.13 8.41
N LEU A 6 -8.37 -16.95 8.36
CA LEU A 6 -9.04 -16.17 7.34
C LEU A 6 -8.79 -14.66 7.51
N PHE A 7 -8.73 -14.19 8.76
CA PHE A 7 -8.35 -12.81 9.09
C PHE A 7 -6.90 -12.52 8.70
N TYR A 8 -5.97 -13.41 9.06
CA TYR A 8 -4.56 -13.27 8.70
C TYR A 8 -4.34 -13.28 7.19
N HIS A 9 -5.03 -14.16 6.46
CA HIS A 9 -4.99 -14.17 4.99
C HIS A 9 -5.54 -12.88 4.38
N ASN A 10 -6.61 -12.32 4.93
CA ASN A 10 -7.16 -11.04 4.45
C ASN A 10 -6.18 -9.88 4.65
N ILE A 11 -5.53 -9.80 5.82
CA ILE A 11 -4.51 -8.77 6.08
C ILE A 11 -3.33 -8.92 5.11
N ILE A 12 -2.82 -10.14 4.91
CA ILE A 12 -1.72 -10.36 3.95
C ILE A 12 -2.14 -10.00 2.54
N PHE A 13 -3.33 -10.42 2.11
CA PHE A 13 -3.82 -10.15 0.77
C PHE A 13 -3.95 -8.65 0.50
N LEU A 14 -4.56 -7.94 1.45
CA LEU A 14 -4.69 -6.48 1.38
C LEU A 14 -3.32 -5.81 1.42
N PHE A 15 -2.41 -6.25 2.29
CA PHE A 15 -1.05 -5.73 2.35
C PHE A 15 -0.32 -5.93 1.02
N VAL A 16 -0.44 -7.11 0.41
CA VAL A 16 0.15 -7.41 -0.90
C VAL A 16 -0.47 -6.51 -1.97
N ILE A 17 -1.80 -6.36 -2.06
CA ILE A 17 -2.42 -5.48 -3.07
C ILE A 17 -2.00 -4.01 -2.87
N PHE A 18 -2.05 -3.52 -1.64
CA PHE A 18 -1.71 -2.14 -1.32
C PHE A 18 -0.20 -1.85 -1.40
N SER A 19 0.65 -2.87 -1.33
CA SER A 19 2.08 -2.74 -1.62
C SER A 19 2.33 -2.87 -3.13
N LEU A 20 1.68 -3.81 -3.82
CA LEU A 20 1.83 -4.08 -5.25
C LEU A 20 1.13 -3.06 -6.15
N ALA A 21 0.31 -2.14 -5.65
CA ALA A 21 -0.17 -1.00 -6.44
C ALA A 21 0.89 0.12 -6.57
N PRO A 22 1.48 0.63 -5.46
CA PRO A 22 2.53 1.63 -5.51
C PRO A 22 3.91 1.08 -5.92
N LEU A 23 4.26 -0.15 -5.54
CA LEU A 23 5.59 -0.73 -5.80
C LEU A 23 5.94 -0.86 -7.31
N PRO A 24 5.12 -1.45 -8.19
CA PRO A 24 5.42 -1.51 -9.62
C PRO A 24 5.44 -0.13 -10.26
N LEU A 25 4.62 0.82 -9.77
CA LEU A 25 4.67 2.20 -10.25
C LEU A 25 6.04 2.82 -9.96
N THR A 26 6.57 2.61 -8.74
CA THR A 26 7.91 3.09 -8.36
C THR A 26 9.04 2.35 -9.09
N LEU A 27 8.89 1.04 -9.33
CA LEU A 27 9.88 0.24 -10.07
C LEU A 27 9.92 0.60 -11.56
N ILE A 28 8.78 0.92 -12.17
CA ILE A 28 8.70 1.37 -13.57
C ILE A 28 9.35 2.75 -13.72
N GLU A 29 9.06 3.70 -12.82
CA GLU A 29 9.72 5.02 -12.82
C GLU A 29 11.22 4.93 -12.52
N LEU A 30 11.66 4.04 -11.62
CA LEU A 30 13.08 3.89 -11.28
C LEU A 30 13.87 3.10 -12.33
N GLY A 31 13.28 2.05 -12.91
CA GLY A 31 13.91 1.16 -13.90
C GLY A 31 13.88 1.70 -15.32
N PHE A 32 12.85 2.46 -15.68
CA PHE A 32 12.69 3.03 -17.02
C PHE A 32 12.33 4.53 -16.99
N PRO A 33 13.13 5.39 -16.33
CA PRO A 33 12.83 6.82 -16.23
C PRO A 33 12.70 7.49 -17.61
N ALA A 34 13.43 6.99 -18.62
CA ALA A 34 13.39 7.48 -19.99
C ALA A 34 12.16 7.01 -20.79
N SER A 35 11.53 5.89 -20.43
CA SER A 35 10.30 5.42 -21.08
C SER A 35 9.07 6.14 -20.51
N VAL A 36 9.09 6.41 -19.20
CA VAL A 36 8.01 7.11 -18.50
C VAL A 36 8.04 8.63 -18.75
N SER A 37 9.21 9.20 -19.04
CA SER A 37 9.32 10.63 -19.41
C SER A 37 8.53 11.00 -20.66
N SER A 38 8.35 10.05 -21.59
CA SER A 38 7.55 10.23 -22.81
C SER A 38 6.04 10.19 -22.55
N PHE A 39 5.60 9.46 -21.51
CA PHE A 39 4.20 9.40 -21.08
C PHE A 39 3.81 10.54 -20.13
N LYS A 40 4.79 11.27 -19.58
CA LYS A 40 4.54 12.44 -18.74
C LYS A 40 4.18 13.65 -19.61
N ILE A 41 2.93 14.11 -19.47
CA ILE A 41 2.42 15.36 -20.07
C ILE A 41 3.25 16.60 -19.66
N GLN A 42 3.99 16.53 -18.55
CA GLN A 42 4.93 17.56 -18.11
C GLN A 42 6.33 16.98 -17.81
N PRO A 43 7.25 16.98 -18.79
CA PRO A 43 8.58 16.37 -18.65
C PRO A 43 9.54 17.17 -17.73
N LYS A 44 9.21 18.41 -17.37
CA LYS A 44 10.08 19.27 -16.56
C LYS A 44 10.03 18.98 -15.05
N ILE A 45 9.07 18.15 -14.61
CA ILE A 45 8.89 17.81 -13.19
C ILE A 45 9.57 16.46 -12.95
N HIS A 46 10.88 16.51 -12.67
CA HIS A 46 11.60 15.35 -12.14
C HIS A 46 11.19 15.16 -10.68
N LEU A 47 10.27 14.23 -10.43
CA LEU A 47 9.95 13.80 -9.07
C LEU A 47 11.12 12.97 -8.55
N PRO A 48 11.77 13.39 -7.46
CA PRO A 48 12.87 12.62 -6.90
C PRO A 48 12.34 11.31 -6.30
N PRO A 49 13.17 10.25 -6.26
CA PRO A 49 12.80 8.96 -5.65
C PRO A 49 12.37 9.10 -4.18
N THR A 50 12.82 10.15 -3.49
CA THR A 50 12.38 10.51 -2.14
C THR A 50 10.90 10.84 -2.05
N SER A 51 10.33 11.56 -3.03
CA SER A 51 8.89 11.84 -3.08
C SER A 51 8.06 10.58 -3.28
N PHE A 52 8.57 9.63 -4.07
CA PHE A 52 7.93 8.32 -4.25
C PHE A 52 7.97 7.48 -2.97
N PHE A 53 9.10 7.46 -2.27
CA PHE A 53 9.20 6.78 -0.98
C PHE A 53 8.29 7.39 0.08
N GLN A 54 8.13 8.72 0.04
CA GLN A 54 7.23 9.43 0.95
C GLN A 54 5.75 9.12 0.64
N CYS A 55 5.38 9.03 -0.63
CA CYS A 55 4.06 8.56 -1.07
C CYS A 55 3.81 7.11 -0.62
N TYR A 56 4.78 6.20 -0.80
CA TYR A 56 4.68 4.83 -0.29
C TYR A 56 4.46 4.79 1.22
N LYS A 57 5.22 5.59 1.98
CA LYS A 57 5.07 5.70 3.43
C LYS A 57 3.68 6.20 3.84
N ASP A 58 3.13 7.14 3.08
CA ASP A 58 1.81 7.71 3.36
C ASP A 58 0.70 6.67 3.10
N VAL A 59 0.78 5.94 1.97
CA VAL A 59 -0.14 4.84 1.66
C VAL A 59 -0.06 3.73 2.71
N MET A 60 1.15 3.33 3.12
CA MET A 60 1.33 2.34 4.19
C MET A 60 0.79 2.85 5.53
N ARG A 61 0.90 4.14 5.83
CA ARG A 61 0.33 4.76 7.03
C ARG A 61 -1.20 4.72 6.98
N VAL A 62 -1.82 5.08 5.86
CA VAL A 62 -3.28 5.02 5.70
C VAL A 62 -3.76 3.57 5.80
N PHE A 63 -3.02 2.63 5.21
CA PHE A 63 -3.31 1.21 5.33
C PHE A 63 -3.35 0.75 6.79
N LEU A 64 -2.31 1.06 7.57
CA LEU A 64 -2.24 0.70 8.99
C LEU A 64 -3.24 1.46 9.87
N LEU A 65 -3.55 2.72 9.58
CA LEU A 65 -4.42 3.55 10.43
C LEU A 65 -5.91 3.44 10.07
N VAL A 66 -6.24 2.98 8.87
CA VAL A 66 -7.63 2.93 8.38
C VAL A 66 -8.04 1.51 8.06
N VAL A 67 -7.26 0.80 7.23
CA VAL A 67 -7.65 -0.54 6.77
C VAL A 67 -7.58 -1.54 7.91
N ASP A 68 -6.49 -1.53 8.71
CA ASP A 68 -6.33 -2.43 9.85
C ASP A 68 -7.46 -2.26 10.91
N PRO A 69 -7.76 -1.06 11.44
CA PRO A 69 -8.87 -0.89 12.38
C PRO A 69 -10.25 -1.09 11.74
N LEU A 70 -10.43 -0.80 10.45
CA LEU A 70 -11.68 -1.10 9.76
C LEU A 70 -11.91 -2.61 9.64
N GLN A 71 -10.85 -3.38 9.38
CA GLN A 71 -10.92 -4.84 9.41
C GLN A 71 -11.16 -5.37 10.83
N LEU A 72 -10.51 -4.77 11.84
CA LEU A 72 -10.69 -5.11 13.25
C LEU A 72 -12.09 -4.75 13.78
N SER A 73 -12.72 -3.69 13.27
CA SER A 73 -14.08 -3.30 13.62
C SER A 73 -15.13 -4.08 12.84
N SER A 74 -14.82 -4.51 11.62
CA SER A 74 -15.74 -5.29 10.77
C SER A 74 -15.78 -6.76 11.18
N TYR A 75 -14.67 -7.29 11.70
CA TYR A 75 -14.64 -8.56 12.41
C TYR A 75 -14.65 -8.27 13.91
N PRO A 76 -15.82 -8.26 14.59
CA PRO A 76 -15.83 -8.15 16.03
C PRO A 76 -15.09 -9.36 16.59
N HIS A 77 -13.84 -9.16 16.99
CA HIS A 77 -13.15 -10.10 17.86
C HIS A 77 -13.89 -10.02 19.19
N HIS A 78 -14.89 -10.87 19.39
CA HIS A 78 -15.38 -11.20 20.72
C HIS A 78 -14.24 -11.89 21.49
N GLN A 79 -13.17 -11.17 21.84
CA GLN A 79 -12.24 -11.49 22.92
C GLN A 79 -11.15 -10.41 22.97
N GLY A 80 -11.32 -9.45 23.87
CA GLY A 80 -10.34 -8.41 24.09
C GLY A 80 -10.68 -7.45 25.23
N LEU A 81 -11.47 -7.89 26.22
CA LEU A 81 -11.49 -7.31 27.55
C LEU A 81 -11.80 -8.46 28.53
N GLY A 82 -10.74 -8.98 29.15
CA GLY A 82 -10.74 -10.03 30.15
C GLY A 82 -9.35 -10.13 30.75
#